data_AF-A0A920KD49-F1
#
_entry.id   AF-A0A920KD49-F1
#
_cell.length_a   1.000
_cell.length_b   1.000
_cell.length_c   1.000
_cell.angle_alpha   90.00
_cell.angle_beta   90.00
_cell.angle_gamma   90.00
#
_symmetry.space_group_name_H-M   'P 1'
#
loop_
_entity.id
_entity.type
_entity.pdbx_description
1 polymer ?
#
loop_
_entity_poly.entity_id
_entity_poly.type
_entity_poly.pdbx_seq_one_letter_code
_entity_poly.pdbx_strand_id
1 'polypeptide(L)'
;MYSRIYFQIPIANVFIKESSDESMNEKGFTDEQQNEIRTYRAEARFMRALSYYHAMDLFGNVPFVDESDPIGVFTPEQYTRSELFNWIEAELLSIEDNLLEPASVPYGRASKAAAQTLLAKMYLNAEVYTGNSRWDDCIVYCNKVIDNGGFSLSTSYSELFMADNHTSSEIIFPVCFDGQYTQTWGGTTFLICAAIGSTMDASDYGMNNGWNGLRATPTFVNIFTDSTLDSRWMFHTSGEKVIAGDTVMVIQDVNIGDVLTNCPDTSGYLVGKFSNLDQMGNPGSHVALSHSDTDFPLFRLADVKLMLAEASLKVGDQATALDNINESETCIWKFQS
;
A
#
# COMPACT_ATOMS: atom_id res chain seq x y z
N MET A 1 -9.11 -4.06 12.61
CA MET A 1 -8.47 -2.77 12.26
C MET A 1 -8.23 -1.90 13.48
N TYR A 2 -9.26 -1.39 14.15
CA TYR A 2 -9.12 -0.46 15.30
C TYR A 2 -8.10 -0.93 16.36
N SER A 3 -8.20 -2.16 16.85
CA SER A 3 -7.28 -2.70 17.86
C SER A 3 -5.82 -2.81 17.41
N ARG A 4 -5.55 -2.95 16.09
CA ARG A 4 -4.18 -3.04 15.57
C ARG A 4 -3.51 -1.67 15.52
N ILE A 5 -4.26 -0.63 15.15
CA ILE A 5 -3.79 0.76 15.21
C ILE A 5 -3.39 1.11 16.65
N TYR A 6 -4.26 0.82 17.62
CA TYR A 6 -3.98 1.07 19.04
C TYR A 6 -3.00 0.09 19.69
N PHE A 7 -2.56 -0.93 18.97
CA PHE A 7 -1.43 -1.76 19.37
C PHE A 7 -0.10 -1.16 18.87
N GLN A 8 -0.09 -0.57 17.67
CA GLN A 8 1.11 0.04 17.07
C GLN A 8 1.50 1.35 17.75
N ILE A 9 0.52 2.21 18.07
CA ILE A 9 0.77 3.54 18.66
C ILE A 9 1.57 3.45 19.97
N PRO A 10 1.19 2.64 20.99
CA PRO A 10 1.96 2.56 22.22
C PRO A 10 3.38 2.02 22.04
N ILE A 11 3.60 1.12 21.07
CA ILE A 11 4.95 0.60 20.75
C ILE A 11 5.83 1.75 20.25
N ALA A 12 5.31 2.57 19.33
CA ALA A 12 6.02 3.76 18.87
C ALA A 12 6.24 4.77 20.00
N ASN A 13 5.22 5.05 20.84
CA ASN A 13 5.32 5.99 21.96
C ASN A 13 6.44 5.60 22.92
N VAL A 14 6.55 4.31 23.29
CA VAL A 14 7.64 3.82 24.15
C VAL A 14 9.00 4.04 23.50
N PHE A 15 9.17 3.68 22.22
CA PHE A 15 10.44 3.90 21.54
C PHE A 15 10.81 5.40 21.48
N ILE A 16 9.87 6.27 21.13
CA ILE A 16 10.07 7.72 21.03
C ILE A 16 10.49 8.31 22.38
N LYS A 17 9.84 7.90 23.47
CA LYS A 17 10.19 8.31 24.83
C LYS A 17 11.59 7.88 25.23
N GLU A 18 11.91 6.61 25.01
CA GLU A 18 13.20 6.00 25.39
C GLU A 18 14.36 6.44 24.49
N SER A 19 14.06 7.07 23.35
CA SER A 19 15.03 7.65 22.42
C SER A 19 15.10 9.18 22.51
N SER A 20 14.51 9.81 23.52
CA SER A 20 14.68 11.25 23.79
C SER A 20 16.15 11.60 24.06
N ASP A 21 16.55 12.85 23.77
CA ASP A 21 17.95 13.27 23.97
C ASP A 21 18.36 13.16 25.45
N GLU A 22 17.45 13.45 26.39
CA GLU A 22 17.64 13.23 27.82
C GLU A 22 17.92 11.75 28.12
N SER A 23 17.03 10.85 27.67
CA SER A 23 17.19 9.41 27.91
C SER A 23 18.46 8.83 27.27
N MET A 24 18.82 9.30 26.08
CA MET A 24 20.05 8.85 25.42
C MET A 24 21.31 9.29 26.17
N ASN A 25 21.32 10.53 26.68
CA ASN A 25 22.42 11.05 27.49
C ASN A 25 22.57 10.30 28.81
N GLU A 26 21.46 10.02 29.51
CA GLU A 26 21.46 9.22 30.74
C GLU A 26 21.98 7.79 30.52
N LYS A 27 21.66 7.18 29.38
CA LYS A 27 22.12 5.84 28.99
C LYS A 27 23.56 5.80 28.49
N GLY A 28 24.19 6.96 28.27
CA GLY A 28 25.60 7.06 27.86
C GLY A 28 25.86 6.67 26.40
N PHE A 29 24.90 6.88 25.50
CA PHE A 29 25.14 6.69 24.06
C PHE A 29 26.11 7.73 23.51
N THR A 30 27.01 7.31 22.62
CA THR A 30 27.95 8.20 21.93
C THR A 30 27.23 9.13 20.95
N ASP A 31 27.85 10.24 20.56
CA ASP A 31 27.26 11.19 19.59
C ASP A 31 26.86 10.50 18.27
N GLU A 32 27.67 9.55 17.80
CA GLU A 32 27.39 8.75 16.60
C GLU A 32 26.13 7.90 16.78
N GLN A 33 26.02 7.18 17.91
CA GLN A 33 24.84 6.38 18.24
C GLN A 33 23.59 7.25 18.40
N GLN A 34 23.73 8.43 19.02
CA GLN A 34 22.61 9.35 19.18
C GLN A 34 22.08 9.85 17.83
N ASN A 35 22.97 10.14 16.88
CA ASN A 35 22.56 10.56 15.54
C ASN A 35 21.80 9.44 14.79
N GLU A 36 22.27 8.20 14.93
CA GLU A 36 21.58 7.03 14.38
C GLU A 36 20.19 6.85 15.04
N ILE A 37 20.13 6.92 16.37
CA ILE A 37 18.88 6.78 17.14
C ILE A 37 17.88 7.91 16.80
N ARG A 38 18.34 9.14 16.55
CA ARG A 38 17.47 10.25 16.09
C ARG A 38 16.80 9.93 14.75
N THR A 39 17.52 9.29 13.83
CA THR A 39 16.95 8.80 12.57
C THR A 39 15.88 7.74 12.83
N TYR A 40 16.16 6.75 13.69
CA TYR A 40 15.16 5.74 14.06
C TYR A 40 13.94 6.33 14.78
N ARG A 41 14.14 7.38 15.59
CA ARG A 41 13.05 8.11 16.26
C ARG A 41 12.16 8.82 15.26
N ALA A 42 12.73 9.41 14.21
CA ALA A 42 11.96 10.01 13.12
C ALA A 42 11.12 8.94 12.38
N GLU A 43 11.71 7.78 12.07
CA GLU A 43 10.98 6.66 11.45
C GLU A 43 9.85 6.12 12.36
N ALA A 44 10.09 5.99 13.66
CA ALA A 44 9.06 5.59 14.63
C ALA A 44 7.90 6.59 14.70
N ARG A 45 8.19 7.90 14.65
CA ARG A 45 7.18 8.96 14.56
C ARG A 45 6.39 8.88 13.26
N PHE A 46 7.04 8.61 12.12
CA PHE A 46 6.35 8.35 10.86
C PHE A 46 5.41 7.13 10.97
N MET A 47 5.84 6.01 11.55
CA MET A 47 4.98 4.83 11.72
C MET A 47 3.77 5.10 12.62
N ARG A 48 3.93 5.93 13.66
CA ARG A 48 2.84 6.40 14.50
C ARG A 48 1.88 7.32 13.73
N ALA A 49 2.41 8.29 13.00
CA ALA A 49 1.64 9.18 12.13
C ALA A 49 0.82 8.39 11.09
N LEU A 50 1.42 7.36 10.47
CA LEU A 50 0.73 6.46 9.54
C LEU A 50 -0.39 5.65 10.23
N SER A 51 -0.18 5.22 11.48
CA SER A 51 -1.21 4.54 12.27
C SER A 51 -2.40 5.47 12.57
N TYR A 52 -2.11 6.72 12.94
CA TYR A 52 -3.13 7.74 13.15
C TYR A 52 -3.81 8.19 11.86
N TYR A 53 -3.11 8.24 10.73
CA TYR A 53 -3.71 8.46 9.42
C TYR A 53 -4.79 7.40 9.13
N HIS A 54 -4.48 6.11 9.32
CA HIS A 54 -5.49 5.06 9.18
C HIS A 54 -6.64 5.20 10.18
N ALA A 55 -6.37 5.67 11.40
CA ALA A 55 -7.41 5.91 12.40
C ALA A 55 -8.37 7.03 11.97
N MET A 56 -7.79 8.15 11.51
CA MET A 56 -8.50 9.32 11.01
C MET A 56 -9.30 9.00 9.74
N ASP A 57 -8.71 8.26 8.81
CA ASP A 57 -9.36 7.92 7.54
C ASP A 57 -10.53 6.94 7.75
N LEU A 58 -10.34 5.88 8.53
CA LEU A 58 -11.34 4.83 8.73
C LEU A 58 -12.43 5.18 9.75
N PHE A 59 -12.09 5.92 10.82
CA PHE A 59 -12.99 6.12 11.96
C PHE A 59 -13.31 7.59 12.24
N GLY A 60 -12.57 8.53 11.65
CA GLY A 60 -12.73 9.96 11.91
C GLY A 60 -12.21 10.36 13.28
N ASN A 61 -13.09 10.44 14.28
CA ASN A 61 -12.76 10.90 15.62
C ASN A 61 -12.32 9.73 16.50
N VAL A 62 -11.12 9.76 17.06
CA VAL A 62 -10.59 8.62 17.82
C VAL A 62 -9.84 9.06 19.10
N PRO A 63 -9.71 8.19 20.12
CA PRO A 63 -8.85 8.43 21.29
C PRO A 63 -7.42 8.77 20.89
N PHE A 64 -6.88 9.84 21.44
CA PHE A 64 -5.52 10.29 21.15
C PHE A 64 -4.59 10.05 22.34
N VAL A 65 -3.40 9.51 22.07
CA VAL A 65 -2.33 9.30 23.04
C VAL A 65 -0.97 9.47 22.35
N ASP A 66 -0.02 10.09 23.03
CA ASP A 66 1.37 10.21 22.57
C ASP A 66 2.38 9.76 23.64
N GLU A 67 3.66 10.07 23.45
CA GLU A 67 4.75 9.68 24.36
C GLU A 67 4.75 10.46 25.68
N SER A 68 4.03 11.58 25.75
CA SER A 68 3.89 12.42 26.95
C SER A 68 2.88 11.85 27.94
N ASP A 69 1.98 10.98 27.47
CA ASP A 69 0.97 10.32 28.29
C ASP A 69 1.56 9.27 29.26
N PRO A 70 0.88 9.01 30.40
CA PRO A 70 1.30 7.99 31.34
C PRO A 70 1.17 6.58 30.75
N ILE A 71 2.11 5.70 31.10
CA ILE A 71 2.00 4.27 30.80
C ILE A 71 0.99 3.66 31.77
N GLY A 72 -0.06 3.02 31.27
CA GLY A 72 -1.02 2.27 32.08
C GLY A 72 -2.48 2.63 31.80
N VAL A 73 -3.32 2.57 32.83
CA VAL A 73 -4.77 2.74 32.70
C VAL A 73 -5.15 4.19 32.94
N PHE A 74 -5.60 4.85 31.88
CA PHE A 74 -6.30 6.12 31.91
C PHE A 74 -7.31 6.18 30.77
N THR A 75 -8.17 7.19 30.75
CA THR A 75 -9.11 7.41 29.65
C THR A 75 -8.54 8.50 28.75
N PRO A 76 -8.14 8.19 27.51
CA PRO A 76 -7.63 9.21 26.60
C PRO A 76 -8.73 10.15 26.13
N GLU A 77 -8.34 11.39 25.85
CA GLU A 77 -9.24 12.33 25.18
C GLU A 77 -9.48 11.91 23.73
N GLN A 78 -10.67 12.21 23.21
CA GLN A 78 -10.97 11.97 21.80
C GLN A 78 -10.63 13.21 21.00
N TYR A 79 -9.76 13.05 20.01
CA TYR A 79 -9.53 14.10 19.03
C TYR A 79 -10.58 14.02 17.92
N THR A 80 -11.03 15.18 17.46
CA THR A 80 -11.78 15.30 16.22
C THR A 80 -10.90 14.96 15.02
N ARG A 81 -11.54 14.64 13.88
CA ARG A 81 -10.84 14.35 12.63
C ARG A 81 -9.92 15.50 12.19
N SER A 82 -10.33 16.75 12.40
CA SER A 82 -9.51 17.91 12.07
C SER A 82 -8.35 18.12 13.04
N GLU A 83 -8.51 17.82 14.33
CA GLU A 83 -7.40 17.86 15.29
C GLU A 83 -6.37 16.79 14.99
N LEU A 84 -6.81 15.57 14.64
CA LEU A 84 -5.92 14.50 14.17
C LEU A 84 -5.19 14.91 12.90
N PHE A 85 -5.88 15.49 11.91
CA PHE A 85 -5.24 15.97 10.68
C PHE A 85 -4.09 16.94 11.00
N ASN A 86 -4.37 17.98 11.81
CA ASN A 86 -3.38 18.99 12.17
C ASN A 86 -2.21 18.40 12.95
N TRP A 87 -2.48 17.44 13.85
CA TRP A 87 -1.42 16.78 14.62
C TRP A 87 -0.54 15.90 13.73
N ILE A 88 -1.14 15.09 12.85
CA ILE A 88 -0.38 14.22 11.92
C ILE A 88 0.44 15.09 10.95
N GLU A 89 -0.14 16.18 10.42
CA GLU A 89 0.56 17.14 9.57
C GLU A 89 1.79 17.71 10.30
N ALA A 90 1.61 18.20 11.53
CA ALA A 90 2.70 18.74 12.33
C ALA A 90 3.79 17.70 12.63
N GLU A 91 3.42 16.46 12.98
CA GLU A 91 4.37 15.36 13.19
C GLU A 91 5.23 15.14 11.94
N LEU A 92 4.59 14.93 10.78
CA LEU A 92 5.27 14.63 9.51
C LEU A 92 6.16 15.78 9.04
N LEU A 93 5.70 17.02 9.14
CA LEU A 93 6.50 18.21 8.80
C LEU A 93 7.74 18.31 9.70
N SER A 94 7.61 18.01 11.00
CA SER A 94 8.72 18.13 11.94
C SER A 94 9.81 17.07 11.78
N ILE A 95 9.49 15.92 11.17
CA ILE A 95 10.44 14.81 10.95
C ILE A 95 11.00 14.77 9.54
N GLU A 96 10.44 15.53 8.59
CA GLU A 96 10.81 15.46 7.17
C GLU A 96 12.34 15.55 6.98
N ASP A 97 12.99 16.55 7.60
CA ASP A 97 14.43 16.78 7.51
C ASP A 97 15.28 15.84 8.40
N ASN A 98 14.65 14.99 9.21
CA ASN A 98 15.33 13.98 10.03
C ASN A 98 15.24 12.56 9.44
N LEU A 99 14.47 12.38 8.37
CA LEU A 99 14.41 11.13 7.63
C LEU A 99 15.51 11.07 6.56
N LEU A 100 15.99 9.86 6.28
CA LEU A 100 16.98 9.63 5.23
C LEU A 100 16.38 9.89 3.85
N GLU A 101 17.22 10.37 2.93
CA GLU A 101 16.87 10.44 1.52
C GLU A 101 16.61 9.03 0.96
N PRO A 102 15.70 8.86 -0.02
CA PRO A 102 15.37 7.55 -0.58
C PRO A 102 16.58 6.73 -1.04
N ALA A 103 17.57 7.37 -1.67
CA ALA A 103 18.77 6.69 -2.15
C ALA A 103 19.69 6.15 -1.04
N SER A 104 19.50 6.58 0.21
CA SER A 104 20.31 6.17 1.37
C SER A 104 19.53 5.32 2.39
N VAL A 105 18.23 5.15 2.20
CA VAL A 105 17.40 4.36 3.12
C VAL A 105 17.50 2.86 2.73
N PRO A 106 17.69 1.96 3.70
CA PRO A 106 17.50 0.54 3.43
C PRO A 106 16.04 0.25 3.03
N TYR A 107 15.85 -0.64 2.06
CA TYR A 107 14.51 -1.06 1.61
C TYR A 107 13.66 -1.55 2.80
N GLY A 108 12.39 -1.15 2.82
CA GLY A 108 11.46 -1.43 3.93
C GLY A 108 11.40 -0.37 5.02
N ARG A 109 12.35 0.57 5.08
CA ARG A 109 12.33 1.69 6.04
C ARG A 109 11.72 2.95 5.42
N ALA A 110 11.15 3.80 6.28
CA ALA A 110 10.52 5.03 5.85
C ALA A 110 11.57 6.09 5.46
N SER A 111 11.59 6.47 4.19
CA SER A 111 12.38 7.60 3.70
C SER A 111 11.65 8.93 3.88
N LYS A 112 12.36 10.03 3.63
CA LYS A 112 11.77 11.36 3.45
C LYS A 112 10.61 11.34 2.44
N ALA A 113 10.76 10.62 1.32
CA ALA A 113 9.70 10.50 0.32
C ALA A 113 8.45 9.76 0.82
N ALA A 114 8.59 8.81 1.75
CA ALA A 114 7.44 8.15 2.37
C ALA A 114 6.61 9.13 3.21
N ALA A 115 7.27 10.00 3.99
CA ALA A 115 6.59 11.06 4.75
C ALA A 115 5.93 12.09 3.82
N GLN A 116 6.63 12.52 2.77
CA GLN A 116 6.09 13.44 1.76
C GLN A 116 4.89 12.84 1.02
N THR A 117 4.91 11.54 0.71
CA THR A 117 3.78 10.84 0.07
C THR A 117 2.57 10.77 0.99
N LEU A 118 2.77 10.50 2.29
CA LEU A 118 1.69 10.51 3.27
C LEU A 118 1.08 11.92 3.43
N LEU A 119 1.92 12.97 3.47
CA LEU A 119 1.47 14.36 3.46
C LEU A 119 0.63 14.67 2.21
N ALA A 120 1.11 14.32 1.02
CA ALA A 120 0.36 14.51 -0.23
C ALA A 120 -1.01 13.83 -0.20
N LYS A 121 -1.08 12.59 0.32
CA LYS A 121 -2.33 11.83 0.45
C LYS A 121 -3.30 12.46 1.46
N MET A 122 -2.78 12.99 2.56
CA MET A 122 -3.57 13.76 3.51
C MET A 122 -4.11 15.05 2.87
N TYR A 123 -3.27 15.81 2.17
CA TYR A 123 -3.68 17.06 1.53
C TYR A 123 -4.74 16.89 0.44
N LEU A 124 -4.64 15.82 -0.35
CA LEU A 124 -5.67 15.46 -1.31
C LEU A 124 -7.03 15.20 -0.63
N ASN A 125 -7.03 14.69 0.60
CA ASN A 125 -8.27 14.39 1.32
C ASN A 125 -8.64 15.44 2.38
N ALA A 126 -7.92 16.57 2.43
CA ALA A 126 -8.06 17.55 3.50
C ALA A 126 -9.47 18.16 3.60
N GLU A 127 -10.17 18.33 2.47
CA GLU A 127 -11.55 18.83 2.47
C GLU A 127 -12.50 17.86 3.18
N VAL A 128 -12.29 16.55 3.02
CA VAL A 128 -13.06 15.49 3.71
C VAL A 128 -12.74 15.46 5.21
N TYR A 129 -11.49 15.77 5.59
CA TYR A 129 -11.02 15.65 6.98
C TYR A 129 -11.27 16.90 7.82
N THR A 130 -11.20 18.07 7.19
CA THR A 130 -11.18 19.37 7.88
C THR A 130 -12.25 20.35 7.38
N GLY A 131 -12.91 20.04 6.26
CA GLY A 131 -13.81 20.97 5.57
C GLY A 131 -13.09 22.03 4.72
N ASN A 132 -11.76 22.01 4.66
CA ASN A 132 -10.96 22.95 3.87
C ASN A 132 -10.04 22.20 2.91
N SER A 133 -10.06 22.56 1.63
CA SER A 133 -9.17 21.98 0.63
C SER A 133 -7.71 22.38 0.84
N ARG A 134 -6.79 21.48 0.53
CA ARG A 134 -5.34 21.71 0.54
C ARG A 134 -4.68 21.24 -0.77
N TRP A 135 -5.34 21.49 -1.91
CA TRP A 135 -4.90 21.02 -3.23
C TRP A 135 -3.51 21.53 -3.60
N ASP A 136 -3.19 22.80 -3.30
CA ASP A 136 -1.88 23.37 -3.58
C ASP A 136 -0.76 22.68 -2.79
N ASP A 137 -1.00 22.35 -1.51
CA ASP A 137 -0.04 21.58 -0.71
C ASP A 137 0.14 20.16 -1.24
N CYS A 138 -0.94 19.52 -1.70
CA CYS A 138 -0.87 18.22 -2.36
C CYS A 138 0.07 18.27 -3.57
N ILE A 139 -0.09 19.28 -4.44
CA ILE A 139 0.78 19.49 -5.61
C ILE A 139 2.24 19.67 -5.19
N VAL A 140 2.51 20.52 -4.19
CA VAL A 140 3.87 20.75 -3.67
C VAL A 140 4.53 19.45 -3.21
N TYR A 141 3.83 18.64 -2.42
CA TYR A 141 4.40 17.40 -1.89
C TYR A 141 4.49 16.28 -2.95
N CYS A 142 3.59 16.24 -3.92
CA CYS A 142 3.74 15.33 -5.07
C CYS A 142 4.99 15.66 -5.88
N ASN A 143 5.22 16.95 -6.18
CA ASN A 143 6.40 17.39 -6.92
C ASN A 143 7.70 17.12 -6.13
N LYS A 144 7.72 17.31 -4.81
CA LYS A 144 8.88 16.92 -3.98
C LYS A 144 9.28 15.46 -4.21
N VAL A 145 8.31 14.54 -4.22
CA VAL A 145 8.55 13.11 -4.42
C VAL A 145 8.95 12.79 -5.86
N ILE A 146 8.28 13.37 -6.85
CA ILE A 146 8.57 13.14 -8.28
C ILE A 146 9.97 13.67 -8.63
N ASP A 147 10.31 14.89 -8.20
CA ASP A 147 11.51 15.58 -8.64
C ASP A 147 12.77 15.15 -7.87
N ASN A 148 12.63 14.80 -6.58
CA ASN A 148 13.76 14.51 -5.70
C ASN A 148 13.81 13.05 -5.20
N GLY A 149 12.76 12.26 -5.41
CA GLY A 149 12.66 10.91 -4.86
C GLY A 149 13.52 9.87 -5.58
N GLY A 150 13.86 10.10 -6.85
CA GLY A 150 14.64 9.15 -7.66
C GLY A 150 13.86 7.91 -8.09
N PHE A 151 12.54 7.94 -8.03
CA PHE A 151 11.65 6.84 -8.44
C PHE A 151 11.32 6.92 -9.93
N SER A 152 10.97 5.77 -10.52
CA SER A 152 10.44 5.68 -11.88
C SER A 152 9.32 4.65 -11.94
N LEU A 153 8.36 4.87 -12.85
CA LEU A 153 7.28 3.89 -13.08
C LEU A 153 7.89 2.57 -13.57
N SER A 154 7.38 1.45 -13.06
CA SER A 154 7.79 0.13 -13.52
C SER A 154 7.45 -0.06 -14.99
N THR A 155 8.30 -0.77 -15.73
CA THR A 155 8.09 -1.03 -17.15
C THR A 155 6.94 -2.00 -17.42
N SER A 156 6.68 -2.91 -16.48
CA SER A 156 5.49 -3.76 -16.49
C SER A 156 4.70 -3.58 -15.21
N TYR A 157 3.39 -3.40 -15.34
CA TYR A 157 2.49 -3.29 -14.19
C TYR A 157 2.47 -4.55 -13.32
N SER A 158 2.68 -5.75 -13.88
CA SER A 158 2.66 -7.00 -13.10
C SER A 158 3.83 -7.10 -12.12
N GLU A 159 5.00 -6.59 -12.49
CA GLU A 159 6.25 -6.68 -11.70
C GLU A 159 6.10 -6.04 -10.31
N LEU A 160 5.19 -5.07 -10.16
CA LEU A 160 4.88 -4.42 -8.89
C LEU A 160 4.24 -5.37 -7.84
N PHE A 161 3.71 -6.51 -8.28
CA PHE A 161 2.90 -7.42 -7.46
C PHE A 161 3.40 -8.87 -7.54
N MET A 162 4.69 -9.05 -7.85
CA MET A 162 5.40 -10.33 -8.00
C MET A 162 6.38 -10.58 -6.84
N ALA A 163 6.87 -11.82 -6.69
CA ALA A 163 7.71 -12.23 -5.56
C ALA A 163 9.01 -11.41 -5.41
N ASP A 164 9.55 -10.90 -6.50
CA ASP A 164 10.78 -10.10 -6.58
C ASP A 164 10.51 -8.60 -6.70
N ASN A 165 9.31 -8.13 -6.35
CA ASN A 165 8.93 -6.72 -6.47
C ASN A 165 9.74 -5.76 -5.59
N HIS A 166 10.52 -6.26 -4.62
CA HIS A 166 11.50 -5.50 -3.87
C HIS A 166 12.59 -4.85 -4.76
N THR A 167 12.71 -5.29 -6.02
CA THR A 167 13.61 -4.70 -7.03
C THR A 167 12.98 -3.54 -7.83
N SER A 168 11.69 -3.24 -7.63
CA SER A 168 10.98 -2.19 -8.36
C SER A 168 11.50 -0.80 -8.01
N SER A 169 11.72 0.03 -9.04
CA SER A 169 12.04 1.45 -8.92
C SER A 169 10.84 2.34 -8.61
N GLU A 170 9.62 1.79 -8.57
CA GLU A 170 8.37 2.55 -8.37
C GLU A 170 7.95 2.59 -6.90
N ILE A 171 8.35 1.59 -6.11
CA ILE A 171 7.89 1.41 -4.73
C ILE A 171 8.60 2.43 -3.82
N ILE A 172 7.80 3.34 -3.25
CA ILE A 172 8.27 4.38 -2.33
C ILE A 172 8.35 3.85 -0.90
N PHE A 173 7.35 3.09 -0.49
CA PHE A 173 7.30 2.49 0.84
C PHE A 173 6.55 1.15 0.78
N PRO A 174 7.21 0.02 1.04
CA PRO A 174 6.59 -1.30 1.07
C PRO A 174 6.17 -1.71 2.49
N VAL A 175 5.25 -2.68 2.58
CA VAL A 175 5.19 -3.59 3.72
C VAL A 175 5.87 -4.89 3.31
N CYS A 176 7.01 -5.18 3.94
CA CYS A 176 7.84 -6.31 3.58
C CYS A 176 7.24 -7.65 4.02
N PHE A 177 7.28 -8.63 3.13
CA PHE A 177 6.99 -10.02 3.40
C PHE A 177 8.14 -10.89 2.91
N ASP A 178 8.26 -12.08 3.49
CA ASP A 178 9.26 -13.05 3.10
C ASP A 178 8.72 -14.43 3.47
N GLY A 179 8.73 -15.33 2.50
CA GLY A 179 8.20 -16.68 2.63
C GLY A 179 8.88 -17.47 3.74
N GLN A 180 10.12 -17.16 4.12
CA GLN A 180 10.91 -17.86 5.13
C GLN A 180 10.95 -17.14 6.49
N TYR A 181 10.98 -15.82 6.51
CA TYR A 181 11.27 -15.03 7.71
C TYR A 181 10.09 -14.16 8.17
N THR A 182 9.41 -13.48 7.24
CA THR A 182 8.31 -12.54 7.56
C THR A 182 6.97 -13.13 7.11
N GLN A 183 6.68 -14.31 7.65
CA GLN A 183 5.48 -15.07 7.34
C GLN A 183 4.25 -14.48 8.03
N THR A 184 3.20 -14.25 7.25
CA THR A 184 1.86 -13.97 7.79
C THR A 184 0.79 -14.43 6.82
N TRP A 185 -0.31 -14.93 7.38
CA TRP A 185 -1.50 -15.25 6.62
C TRP A 185 -2.26 -14.03 6.17
N GLY A 186 -2.13 -12.88 6.85
CA GLY A 186 -2.93 -11.67 6.60
C GLY A 186 -2.29 -10.63 5.68
N GLY A 187 -1.09 -10.91 5.16
CA GLY A 187 -0.36 -10.05 4.22
C GLY A 187 -0.69 -10.37 2.76
N THR A 188 0.32 -10.29 1.89
CA THR A 188 0.21 -10.68 0.47
C THR A 188 -0.15 -12.16 0.30
N THR A 189 0.20 -13.04 1.24
CA THR A 189 -0.31 -14.43 1.28
C THR A 189 -1.84 -14.47 1.22
N PHE A 190 -2.56 -13.61 1.96
CA PHE A 190 -4.03 -13.53 1.85
C PHE A 190 -4.46 -13.01 0.48
N LEU A 191 -3.82 -11.95 -0.01
CA LEU A 191 -4.18 -11.32 -1.28
C LEU A 191 -4.04 -12.30 -2.46
N ILE A 192 -3.05 -13.19 -2.43
CA ILE A 192 -2.83 -14.23 -3.44
C ILE A 192 -3.78 -15.40 -3.20
N CYS A 193 -3.69 -16.08 -2.06
CA CYS A 193 -4.45 -17.31 -1.81
C CYS A 193 -5.97 -17.08 -1.87
N ALA A 194 -6.46 -15.97 -1.32
CA ALA A 194 -7.90 -15.68 -1.36
C ALA A 194 -8.39 -15.37 -2.77
N ALA A 195 -7.52 -14.91 -3.68
CA ALA A 195 -7.87 -14.66 -5.08
C ALA A 195 -7.71 -15.90 -5.98
N ILE A 196 -7.20 -17.02 -5.46
CA ILE A 196 -7.15 -18.31 -6.16
C ILE A 196 -8.44 -19.09 -5.85
N GLY A 197 -9.25 -19.33 -6.87
CA GLY A 197 -10.49 -20.10 -6.80
C GLY A 197 -10.35 -21.52 -7.32
N SER A 198 -11.43 -22.30 -7.26
CA SER A 198 -11.43 -23.72 -7.65
C SER A 198 -11.12 -23.99 -9.12
N THR A 199 -11.28 -23.01 -9.99
CA THR A 199 -10.97 -23.09 -11.44
C THR A 199 -9.54 -22.69 -11.79
N MET A 200 -8.73 -22.31 -10.80
CA MET A 200 -7.35 -21.85 -10.96
C MET A 200 -6.37 -22.88 -10.41
N ASP A 201 -5.22 -23.03 -11.05
CA ASP A 201 -4.10 -23.78 -10.48
C ASP A 201 -3.29 -22.85 -9.56
N ALA A 202 -3.11 -23.22 -8.29
CA ALA A 202 -2.35 -22.40 -7.35
C ALA A 202 -0.88 -22.26 -7.76
N SER A 203 -0.34 -23.24 -8.49
CA SER A 203 1.04 -23.22 -8.96
C SER A 203 1.31 -22.15 -10.02
N ASP A 204 0.28 -21.74 -10.78
CA ASP A 204 0.36 -20.60 -11.71
C ASP A 204 0.59 -19.25 -10.99
N TYR A 205 0.44 -19.24 -9.66
CA TYR A 205 0.63 -18.06 -8.79
C TYR A 205 1.73 -18.29 -7.74
N GLY A 206 2.52 -19.36 -7.86
CA GLY A 206 3.61 -19.66 -6.92
C GLY A 206 3.13 -20.10 -5.54
N MET A 207 1.91 -20.63 -5.44
CA MET A 207 1.31 -21.10 -4.18
C MET A 207 0.94 -22.59 -4.25
N ASN A 208 0.79 -23.23 -3.09
CA ASN A 208 0.34 -24.62 -3.01
C ASN A 208 -1.17 -24.80 -2.83
N ASN A 209 -1.90 -23.72 -2.57
CA ASN A 209 -3.32 -23.78 -2.23
C ASN A 209 -4.03 -22.45 -2.53
N GLY A 210 -5.35 -22.54 -2.77
CA GLY A 210 -6.26 -21.39 -2.90
C GLY A 210 -7.34 -21.41 -1.82
N TRP A 211 -7.82 -20.24 -1.41
CA TRP A 211 -8.84 -20.07 -0.36
C TRP A 211 -10.18 -19.62 -0.90
N ASN A 212 -10.27 -19.38 -2.22
CA ASN A 212 -11.53 -19.15 -2.90
C ASN A 212 -12.35 -18.01 -2.26
N GLY A 213 -11.70 -16.90 -1.88
CA GLY A 213 -12.30 -15.80 -1.11
C GLY A 213 -12.61 -14.52 -1.90
N LEU A 214 -11.59 -13.79 -2.35
CA LEU A 214 -11.73 -12.48 -3.00
C LEU A 214 -12.23 -12.59 -4.44
N ARG A 215 -13.18 -11.72 -4.82
CA ARG A 215 -13.77 -11.62 -6.17
C ARG A 215 -13.95 -10.17 -6.57
N ALA A 216 -13.91 -9.92 -7.87
CA ALA A 216 -14.20 -8.63 -8.48
C ALA A 216 -15.71 -8.38 -8.55
N THR A 217 -16.11 -7.13 -8.34
CA THR A 217 -17.48 -6.68 -8.58
C THR A 217 -17.68 -6.33 -10.06
N PRO A 218 -18.92 -6.31 -10.56
CA PRO A 218 -19.21 -5.90 -11.93
C PRO A 218 -18.76 -4.47 -12.21
N THR A 219 -18.99 -3.57 -11.25
CA THR A 219 -18.55 -2.19 -11.30
C THR A 219 -17.05 -2.08 -11.51
N PHE A 220 -16.25 -2.89 -10.81
CA PHE A 220 -14.79 -2.85 -10.95
C PHE A 220 -14.32 -3.40 -12.30
N VAL A 221 -14.91 -4.49 -12.79
CA VAL A 221 -14.54 -5.04 -14.11
C VAL A 221 -14.91 -4.06 -15.23
N ASN A 222 -16.05 -3.39 -15.12
CA ASN A 222 -16.56 -2.51 -16.17
C ASN A 222 -15.82 -1.16 -16.29
N ILE A 223 -14.88 -0.85 -15.39
CA ILE A 223 -14.00 0.32 -15.58
C ILE A 223 -13.00 0.10 -16.73
N PHE A 224 -12.71 -1.17 -17.06
CA PHE A 224 -11.81 -1.54 -18.13
C PHE A 224 -12.60 -1.60 -19.44
N THR A 225 -12.47 -0.56 -20.27
CA THR A 225 -13.22 -0.44 -21.53
C THR A 225 -12.69 -1.35 -22.63
N ASP A 226 -11.42 -1.76 -22.56
CA ASP A 226 -10.80 -2.73 -23.47
C ASP A 226 -9.82 -3.65 -22.71
N SER A 227 -10.26 -4.89 -22.47
CA SER A 227 -9.49 -5.92 -21.76
C SER A 227 -8.28 -6.44 -22.53
N THR A 228 -8.17 -6.14 -23.84
CA THR A 228 -7.06 -6.60 -24.68
C THR A 228 -5.88 -5.63 -24.66
N LEU A 229 -6.14 -4.35 -24.40
CA LEU A 229 -5.15 -3.29 -24.42
C LEU A 229 -4.65 -2.92 -23.02
N ASP A 230 -5.52 -2.97 -21.99
CA ASP A 230 -5.16 -2.61 -20.63
C ASP A 230 -4.53 -3.80 -19.87
N SER A 231 -3.20 -3.74 -19.63
CA SER A 231 -2.50 -4.81 -18.91
C SER A 231 -2.90 -4.97 -17.44
N ARG A 232 -3.59 -3.98 -16.85
CA ARG A 232 -4.14 -4.07 -15.48
C ARG A 232 -5.37 -4.97 -15.42
N TRP A 233 -5.95 -5.32 -16.57
CA TRP A 233 -7.00 -6.32 -16.67
C TRP A 233 -6.42 -7.71 -16.36
N MET A 234 -6.40 -8.07 -15.07
CA MET A 234 -5.81 -9.31 -14.54
C MET A 234 -6.90 -10.19 -13.92
N PHE A 235 -7.94 -10.47 -14.70
CA PHE A 235 -9.08 -11.27 -14.25
C PHE A 235 -9.01 -12.68 -14.79
N HIS A 236 -9.31 -13.66 -13.94
CA HIS A 236 -9.56 -15.02 -14.37
C HIS A 236 -11.06 -15.18 -14.63
N THR A 237 -11.40 -15.40 -15.90
CA THR A 237 -12.79 -15.42 -16.40
C THR A 237 -13.29 -16.81 -16.78
N SER A 238 -12.39 -17.80 -16.89
CA SER A 238 -12.77 -19.16 -17.26
C SER A 238 -13.49 -19.87 -16.12
N GLY A 239 -14.70 -20.37 -16.39
CA GLY A 239 -15.37 -21.33 -15.50
C GLY A 239 -14.75 -22.73 -15.55
N GLU A 240 -15.26 -23.64 -14.71
CA GLU A 240 -14.83 -25.04 -14.67
C GLU A 240 -14.77 -25.68 -16.06
N LYS A 241 -13.62 -26.28 -16.40
CA LYS A 241 -13.51 -27.23 -17.50
C LYS A 241 -14.05 -28.58 -17.00
N VAL A 242 -15.25 -28.94 -17.41
CA VAL A 242 -15.73 -30.32 -17.21
C VAL A 242 -15.44 -31.12 -18.46
N ILE A 243 -14.61 -32.15 -18.30
CA ILE A 243 -14.32 -33.13 -19.34
C ILE A 243 -15.39 -34.22 -19.25
N ALA A 244 -16.26 -34.31 -20.27
CA ALA A 244 -17.23 -35.39 -20.42
C ALA A 244 -16.86 -36.19 -21.68
N GLY A 245 -16.11 -37.29 -21.50
CA GLY A 245 -15.51 -38.03 -22.62
C GLY A 245 -14.43 -37.19 -23.32
N ASP A 246 -14.45 -37.12 -24.66
CA ASP A 246 -13.50 -36.31 -25.44
C ASP A 246 -13.95 -34.83 -25.60
N THR A 247 -15.02 -34.43 -24.91
CA THR A 247 -15.60 -33.08 -25.04
C THR A 247 -15.23 -32.22 -23.83
N VAL A 248 -14.57 -31.09 -24.10
CA VAL A 248 -14.36 -30.03 -23.10
C VAL A 248 -15.60 -29.16 -23.05
N MET A 249 -16.34 -29.18 -21.94
CA MET A 249 -17.44 -28.26 -21.69
C MET A 249 -16.99 -27.17 -20.71
N VAL A 250 -17.10 -25.90 -21.12
CA VAL A 250 -17.00 -24.74 -20.20
C VAL A 250 -18.39 -24.55 -19.62
N ILE A 251 -18.59 -24.87 -18.35
CA ILE A 251 -19.95 -24.99 -17.78
C ILE A 251 -20.61 -23.64 -17.50
N GLN A 252 -19.86 -22.57 -17.25
CA GLN A 252 -20.46 -21.24 -17.10
C GLN A 252 -19.38 -20.18 -17.17
N ASP A 253 -19.52 -19.18 -18.04
CA ASP A 253 -18.85 -17.90 -17.82
C ASP A 253 -19.22 -17.43 -16.41
N VAL A 254 -18.23 -17.04 -15.64
CA VAL A 254 -18.44 -16.48 -14.30
C VAL A 254 -19.43 -15.34 -14.44
N ASN A 255 -20.63 -15.50 -13.87
CA ASN A 255 -21.69 -14.54 -14.05
C ASN A 255 -21.33 -13.31 -13.21
N ILE A 256 -21.30 -12.15 -13.86
CA ILE A 256 -21.11 -10.85 -13.21
C ILE A 256 -22.45 -10.33 -12.60
N GLY A 257 -23.41 -11.24 -12.39
CA GLY A 257 -24.78 -10.94 -12.01
C GLY A 257 -24.97 -10.49 -10.56
N ASP A 258 -26.09 -9.81 -10.33
CA ASP A 258 -26.31 -8.80 -9.28
C ASP A 258 -26.33 -9.25 -7.81
N VAL A 259 -26.17 -10.53 -7.45
CA VAL A 259 -26.29 -10.91 -6.03
C VAL A 259 -25.39 -12.10 -5.69
N LEU A 260 -24.44 -11.86 -4.77
CA LEU A 260 -23.65 -12.87 -4.07
C LEU A 260 -24.51 -13.71 -3.10
N THR A 261 -25.61 -14.29 -3.58
CA THR A 261 -26.38 -15.24 -2.78
C THR A 261 -25.63 -16.56 -2.79
N ASN A 262 -24.98 -16.89 -1.66
CA ASN A 262 -24.19 -18.11 -1.42
C ASN A 262 -22.82 -18.20 -2.11
N CYS A 263 -22.32 -17.14 -2.76
CA CYS A 263 -21.00 -17.08 -3.43
C CYS A 263 -20.55 -18.42 -4.05
N PRO A 264 -21.32 -19.03 -4.97
CA PRO A 264 -20.80 -20.19 -5.69
C PRO A 264 -19.51 -19.81 -6.42
N ASP A 265 -18.65 -20.79 -6.70
CA ASP A 265 -17.35 -20.61 -7.37
C ASP A 265 -17.42 -19.83 -8.70
N THR A 266 -18.62 -19.71 -9.27
CA THR A 266 -18.96 -18.99 -10.50
C THR A 266 -19.45 -17.54 -10.32
N SER A 267 -19.35 -16.95 -9.11
CA SER A 267 -19.80 -15.57 -8.84
C SER A 267 -18.65 -14.56 -8.75
N GLY A 268 -18.61 -13.62 -9.71
CA GLY A 268 -17.60 -12.57 -9.79
C GLY A 268 -16.22 -13.06 -10.23
N TYR A 269 -15.52 -12.30 -11.06
CA TYR A 269 -14.20 -12.72 -11.57
C TYR A 269 -13.17 -12.80 -10.45
N LEU A 270 -12.30 -13.82 -10.50
CA LEU A 270 -11.12 -13.93 -9.64
C LEU A 270 -10.05 -12.94 -10.14
N VAL A 271 -9.23 -12.40 -9.23
CA VAL A 271 -8.30 -11.30 -9.54
C VAL A 271 -6.86 -11.76 -9.37
N GLY A 272 -6.20 -12.12 -10.46
CA GLY A 272 -4.81 -12.61 -10.50
C GLY A 272 -3.76 -11.52 -10.42
N LYS A 273 -4.02 -10.42 -9.69
CA LYS A 273 -3.13 -9.25 -9.63
C LYS A 273 -1.83 -9.54 -8.88
N PHE A 274 -1.92 -10.18 -7.72
CA PHE A 274 -0.75 -10.55 -6.92
C PHE A 274 -0.34 -11.98 -7.28
N SER A 275 0.96 -12.21 -7.40
CA SER A 275 1.57 -13.52 -7.65
C SER A 275 2.78 -13.71 -6.75
N ASN A 276 3.02 -14.95 -6.33
CA ASN A 276 4.24 -15.37 -5.65
C ASN A 276 5.23 -16.02 -6.64
N LEU A 277 5.09 -15.73 -7.94
CA LEU A 277 6.12 -15.97 -8.94
C LEU A 277 6.99 -14.73 -9.09
N ASP A 278 8.29 -14.92 -9.32
CA ASP A 278 9.21 -13.87 -9.76
C ASP A 278 9.06 -13.59 -11.27
N GLN A 279 9.73 -12.55 -11.77
CA GLN A 279 9.72 -12.17 -13.18
C GLN A 279 10.19 -13.27 -14.15
N MET A 280 10.93 -14.26 -13.65
CA MET A 280 11.44 -15.40 -14.40
C MET A 280 10.51 -16.62 -14.32
N GLY A 281 9.40 -16.52 -13.58
CA GLY A 281 8.42 -17.58 -13.36
C GLY A 281 8.81 -18.57 -12.27
N ASN A 282 9.85 -18.30 -11.47
CA ASN A 282 10.20 -19.13 -10.32
C ASN A 282 9.28 -18.80 -9.13
N PRO A 283 8.86 -19.79 -8.34
CA PRO A 283 8.07 -19.52 -7.15
C PRO A 283 8.92 -18.90 -6.03
N GLY A 284 8.24 -18.22 -5.12
CA GLY A 284 8.84 -17.66 -3.91
C GLY A 284 9.53 -18.72 -3.02
N SER A 285 10.31 -18.21 -2.08
CA SER A 285 11.33 -18.93 -1.32
C SER A 285 10.80 -19.97 -0.33
N HIS A 286 9.51 -19.89 0.05
CA HIS A 286 8.95 -20.83 1.01
C HIS A 286 8.84 -22.25 0.43
N VAL A 287 9.57 -23.21 1.00
CA VAL A 287 9.66 -24.59 0.46
C VAL A 287 8.29 -25.25 0.25
N ALA A 288 7.33 -25.01 1.14
CA ALA A 288 5.98 -25.56 0.99
C ALA A 288 5.03 -24.67 0.18
N LEU A 289 5.45 -23.49 -0.27
CA LEU A 289 4.65 -22.52 -1.04
C LEU A 289 3.33 -22.10 -0.36
N SER A 290 3.32 -22.03 0.98
CA SER A 290 2.17 -21.58 1.78
C SER A 290 2.27 -20.12 2.22
N HIS A 291 3.42 -19.47 2.01
CA HIS A 291 3.66 -18.07 2.33
C HIS A 291 4.33 -17.37 1.16
N SER A 292 3.95 -16.10 0.97
CA SER A 292 4.40 -15.28 -0.14
C SER A 292 5.68 -14.49 0.21
N ASP A 293 6.56 -14.34 -0.78
CA ASP A 293 7.69 -13.39 -0.76
C ASP A 293 7.26 -11.99 -1.22
N THR A 294 6.21 -11.90 -2.04
CA THR A 294 5.71 -10.63 -2.59
C THR A 294 5.45 -9.58 -1.53
N ASP A 295 6.05 -8.40 -1.66
CA ASP A 295 5.78 -7.27 -0.77
C ASP A 295 4.46 -6.58 -1.12
N PHE A 296 3.85 -5.89 -0.14
CA PHE A 296 2.74 -5.01 -0.43
C PHE A 296 3.25 -3.58 -0.69
N PRO A 297 3.12 -3.05 -1.92
CA PRO A 297 3.65 -1.74 -2.25
C PRO A 297 2.71 -0.64 -1.76
N LEU A 298 2.82 -0.30 -0.47
CA LEU A 298 1.90 0.60 0.24
C LEU A 298 1.87 2.00 -0.39
N PHE A 299 3.04 2.57 -0.69
CA PHE A 299 3.17 3.81 -1.48
C PHE A 299 3.96 3.55 -2.75
N ARG A 300 3.48 4.10 -3.88
CA ARG A 300 4.09 3.97 -5.20
C ARG A 300 4.04 5.29 -5.97
N LEU A 301 4.98 5.49 -6.89
CA LEU A 301 5.02 6.70 -7.72
C LEU A 301 3.75 6.92 -8.54
N ALA A 302 3.12 5.86 -9.04
CA ALA A 302 1.86 6.00 -9.79
C ALA A 302 0.73 6.63 -8.94
N ASP A 303 0.68 6.33 -7.63
CA ASP A 303 -0.28 6.97 -6.72
C ASP A 303 0.00 8.47 -6.63
N VAL A 304 1.27 8.86 -6.44
CA VAL A 304 1.69 10.27 -6.41
C VAL A 304 1.33 11.02 -7.70
N LYS A 305 1.54 10.41 -8.87
CA LYS A 305 1.16 11.02 -10.15
C LYS A 305 -0.35 11.20 -10.30
N LEU A 306 -1.15 10.23 -9.85
CA LEU A 306 -2.60 10.34 -9.84
C LEU A 306 -3.10 11.42 -8.87
N MET A 307 -2.49 11.52 -7.67
CA MET A 307 -2.78 12.59 -6.72
C MET A 307 -2.44 13.97 -7.30
N LEU A 308 -1.29 14.10 -7.96
CA LEU A 308 -0.89 15.33 -8.65
C LEU A 308 -1.89 15.69 -9.75
N ALA A 309 -2.31 14.71 -10.55
CA ALA A 309 -3.28 14.94 -11.62
C ALA A 309 -4.62 15.43 -11.08
N GLU A 310 -5.15 14.77 -10.04
CA GLU A 310 -6.41 15.17 -9.43
C GLU A 310 -6.31 16.57 -8.81
N ALA A 311 -5.30 16.85 -7.99
CA ALA A 311 -5.13 18.15 -7.36
C ALA A 311 -4.93 19.28 -8.41
N SER A 312 -4.17 19.01 -9.47
CA SER A 312 -3.97 19.95 -10.59
C SER A 312 -5.29 20.28 -11.28
N LEU A 313 -6.13 19.27 -11.53
CA LEU A 313 -7.45 19.47 -12.10
C LEU A 313 -8.35 20.32 -11.18
N LYS A 314 -8.28 20.12 -9.86
CA LYS A 314 -9.07 20.90 -8.87
C LYS A 314 -8.69 22.37 -8.85
N VAL A 315 -7.42 22.72 -9.10
CA VAL A 315 -6.95 24.11 -9.17
C VAL A 315 -7.02 24.70 -10.59
N GLY A 316 -7.49 23.94 -11.57
CA GLY A 316 -7.72 24.39 -12.94
C GLY A 316 -6.54 24.19 -13.90
N ASP A 317 -5.48 23.49 -13.49
CA ASP A 317 -4.35 23.11 -14.35
C ASP A 317 -4.62 21.77 -15.05
N GLN A 318 -5.35 21.84 -16.16
CA GLN A 318 -5.70 20.68 -16.97
C GLN A 318 -4.50 20.08 -17.71
N ALA A 319 -3.46 20.87 -18.00
CA ALA A 319 -2.30 20.39 -18.75
C ALA A 319 -1.49 19.43 -17.90
N THR A 320 -1.11 19.86 -16.69
CA THR A 320 -0.39 19.02 -15.72
C THR A 320 -1.18 17.76 -15.36
N ALA A 321 -2.51 17.88 -15.23
CA ALA A 321 -3.39 16.75 -14.98
C ALA A 321 -3.35 15.71 -16.10
N LEU A 322 -3.49 16.16 -17.36
CA LEU A 322 -3.46 15.29 -18.53
C LEU A 322 -2.09 14.60 -18.68
N ASP A 323 -1.00 15.33 -18.50
CA ASP A 323 0.35 14.80 -18.65
C ASP A 323 0.62 13.67 -17.64
N ASN A 324 0.27 13.86 -16.37
CA ASN A 324 0.49 12.83 -15.34
C ASN A 324 -0.41 11.60 -15.52
N ILE A 325 -1.63 11.77 -16.05
CA ILE A 325 -2.50 10.64 -16.43
C ILE A 325 -1.86 9.85 -17.58
N ASN A 326 -1.46 10.53 -18.65
CA ASN A 326 -0.85 9.91 -19.82
C ASN A 326 0.44 9.17 -19.47
N GLU A 327 1.31 9.77 -18.64
CA GLU A 327 2.52 9.10 -18.16
C GLU A 327 2.20 7.83 -17.37
N SER A 328 1.22 7.89 -16.46
CA SER A 328 0.80 6.71 -15.69
C SER A 328 0.28 5.59 -16.59
N GLU A 329 -0.30 5.93 -17.73
CA GLU A 329 -0.82 4.99 -18.73
C GLU A 329 0.25 4.34 -19.62
N THR A 330 1.45 4.93 -19.72
CA THR A 330 2.51 4.39 -20.60
C THR A 330 3.00 2.99 -20.23
N CYS A 331 2.99 2.63 -18.94
CA CYS A 331 3.34 1.28 -18.46
C CYS A 331 2.16 0.29 -18.45
N ILE A 332 0.96 0.77 -18.81
CA ILE A 332 -0.30 0.03 -18.72
C ILE A 332 -0.71 -0.52 -20.08
N TRP A 333 -0.55 0.25 -21.15
CA TRP A 333 -1.03 -0.15 -22.47
C TRP A 333 -0.09 -1.18 -23.10
N LYS A 334 -0.64 -2.34 -23.46
CA LYS A 334 0.03 -3.34 -24.30
C LYS A 334 0.12 -2.79 -25.71
N PHE A 335 1.17 -2.03 -26.03
CA PHE A 335 1.45 -1.68 -27.41
C PHE A 335 1.73 -2.97 -28.19
N GLN A 336 0.83 -3.33 -29.11
CA GLN A 336 1.07 -4.41 -30.06
C GLN A 336 2.30 -4.02 -30.89
N SER A 337 3.39 -4.78 -30.74
CA SER A 337 4.57 -4.68 -31.59
C SER A 337 4.36 -5.38 -32.93
#